data_AF-A0A8B9MW15-F1
#
_entry.id   AF-A0A8B9MW15-F1
#
_cell.length_a   1.000
_cell.length_b   1.000
_cell.length_c   1.000
_cell.angle_alpha   90.00
_cell.angle_beta   90.00
_cell.angle_gamma   90.00
#
_symmetry.space_group_name_H-M   'P 1'
#
loop_
_entity.id
_entity.type
_entity.pdbx_description
1 polymer ?
#
loop_
_entity_poly.entity_id
_entity_poly.type
_entity_poly.pdbx_seq_one_letter_code
_entity_poly.pdbx_strand_id
1 'polypeptide(L)'
;MVVRPCGSPWVPTPPTAVGGHGCPPPHGCIPRGRFKDFYELEPNKFQNKTNGITPRRWLLLCNPGLAEVIAQRIGEDFVADLDQLQKLRSFVDDESFIRDVAKVKQENKLKFAAFLEKEYGVRVNPASIFDVQVKRIHEYKRQLLNCLHIITLYNRIKKEPNKPFVPRTIMIGGKAAPGYHMAKMIIKLVTSIGDVVNHDPAVGDRLKVLFLENYRVSLAEKVIPAADLSEQISTAGTEASGTGNMKFMLNGALTIGTMDGANVEMAEEAGEENLFIFGMRVEDVEALDRQGYCAHDYYERLPELRQAVDQLSSGFFSPRQPDLFRDIVNMLMNHDRFKVFADYEAYVKCQEKVSALYKNAREWTRMVIRNVAASGKFSSDRTIAQYAREIWGAEPTRHRIPAPDEPRE
;
A
#
# COMPACT_ATOMS: atom_id res chain seq x y z
N MET A 1 1.36 -24.55 4.72
CA MET A 1 1.47 -26.01 4.78
C MET A 1 0.25 -26.59 4.10
N VAL A 2 0.40 -27.13 2.89
CA VAL A 2 -0.61 -27.99 2.28
C VAL A 2 0.01 -29.39 2.31
N VAL A 3 -0.53 -30.25 3.16
CA VAL A 3 -0.21 -31.68 3.17
C VAL A 3 -0.99 -32.31 2.01
N ARG A 4 -0.31 -33.08 1.15
CA ARG A 4 -0.96 -33.96 0.17
C ARG A 4 -0.49 -35.42 0.36
N PRO A 5 -1.35 -36.40 -0.01
CA PRO A 5 -1.16 -37.82 0.30
C PRO A 5 -0.17 -38.49 -0.66
N CYS A 6 0.49 -39.54 -0.16
CA CYS A 6 1.42 -40.40 -0.90
C CYS A 6 0.78 -41.06 -2.13
N GLY A 7 1.50 -41.05 -3.25
CA GLY A 7 1.25 -41.95 -4.38
C GLY A 7 1.21 -41.27 -5.76
N SER A 8 2.32 -40.69 -6.23
CA SER A 8 2.51 -40.39 -7.66
C SER A 8 4.02 -40.34 -7.96
N PRO A 9 4.50 -40.89 -9.09
CA PRO A 9 5.92 -40.95 -9.41
C PRO A 9 6.51 -39.55 -9.61
N TRP A 10 7.69 -39.34 -9.02
CA TRP A 10 8.47 -38.12 -9.08
C TRP A 10 8.82 -37.74 -10.53
N VAL A 11 8.23 -36.65 -11.04
CA VAL A 11 8.84 -35.85 -12.10
C VAL A 11 9.53 -34.68 -11.40
N PRO A 12 10.86 -34.56 -11.42
CA PRO A 12 11.54 -33.45 -10.75
C PRO A 12 11.28 -32.17 -11.55
N THR A 13 10.33 -31.37 -11.10
CA THR A 13 10.26 -29.95 -11.50
C THR A 13 11.51 -29.25 -10.99
N PRO A 14 12.31 -28.61 -11.85
CA PRO A 14 13.47 -27.84 -11.40
C PRO A 14 13.00 -26.71 -10.47
N PRO A 15 13.80 -26.31 -9.48
CA PRO A 15 13.44 -25.22 -8.58
C PRO A 15 13.28 -23.92 -9.37
N THR A 16 12.04 -23.47 -9.55
CA THR A 16 11.74 -22.12 -10.01
C THR A 16 12.09 -21.15 -8.88
N ALA A 17 13.28 -20.56 -8.96
CA ALA A 17 13.64 -19.41 -8.16
C ALA A 17 12.85 -18.21 -8.68
N VAL A 18 11.80 -17.80 -7.96
CA VAL A 18 11.18 -16.49 -8.15
C VAL A 18 12.24 -15.47 -7.72
N GLY A 19 12.81 -14.75 -8.70
CA GLY A 19 13.77 -13.68 -8.45
C GLY A 19 13.17 -12.67 -7.48
N GLY A 20 13.64 -12.69 -6.24
CA GLY A 20 13.35 -11.67 -5.24
C GLY A 20 14.31 -10.50 -5.39
N HIS A 21 13.76 -9.32 -5.11
CA HIS A 21 14.37 -7.98 -5.12
C HIS A 21 14.26 -7.24 -6.46
N GLY A 22 13.58 -6.10 -6.37
CA GLY A 22 12.92 -5.40 -7.48
C GLY A 22 13.88 -4.74 -8.46
N CYS A 23 13.54 -4.89 -9.74
CA CYS A 23 13.75 -3.89 -10.78
C CYS A 23 12.89 -4.31 -12.01
N PRO A 24 12.27 -3.37 -12.73
CA PRO A 24 11.41 -3.65 -13.88
C PRO A 24 12.21 -3.93 -15.19
N PRO A 25 11.58 -4.57 -16.20
CA PRO A 25 12.20 -4.89 -17.50
C PRO A 25 12.60 -3.64 -18.32
N PRO A 26 13.60 -3.71 -19.25
CA PRO A 26 14.05 -4.89 -20.00
C PRO A 26 15.38 -5.51 -19.53
N HIS A 27 15.97 -5.05 -18.44
CA HIS A 27 17.21 -5.67 -17.94
C HIS A 27 16.88 -6.88 -17.09
N GLY A 28 17.15 -8.08 -17.64
CA GLY A 28 17.06 -9.34 -16.92
C GLY A 28 17.69 -9.22 -15.53
N CYS A 29 16.92 -9.58 -14.50
CA CYS A 29 17.36 -9.56 -13.12
C CYS A 29 18.61 -10.44 -12.99
N ILE A 30 19.80 -9.83 -12.91
CA ILE A 30 20.95 -10.52 -12.32
C ILE A 30 20.61 -10.63 -10.83
N PRO A 31 20.47 -11.82 -10.24
CA PRO A 31 20.28 -11.97 -8.81
C PRO A 31 21.51 -11.44 -8.09
N ARG A 32 21.51 -10.15 -7.74
CA ARG A 32 22.54 -9.59 -6.86
C ARG A 32 22.22 -10.09 -5.46
N GLY A 33 23.04 -10.99 -4.94
CA GLY A 33 22.88 -11.56 -3.60
C GLY A 33 22.66 -13.07 -3.61
N ARG A 34 21.54 -13.51 -3.02
CA ARG A 34 21.36 -14.89 -2.51
C ARG A 34 21.48 -16.01 -3.56
N PHE A 35 21.18 -15.73 -4.83
CA PHE A 35 21.20 -16.72 -5.91
C PHE A 35 22.17 -16.36 -7.04
N LYS A 36 23.14 -15.48 -6.77
CA LYS A 36 24.13 -15.05 -7.77
C LYS A 36 24.83 -16.26 -8.42
N ASP A 37 25.38 -17.14 -7.59
CA ASP A 37 26.14 -18.31 -8.06
C ASP A 37 25.30 -19.27 -8.92
N PHE A 38 24.02 -19.44 -8.59
CA PHE A 38 23.09 -20.25 -9.38
C PHE A 38 22.70 -19.59 -10.69
N TYR A 39 22.59 -18.26 -10.72
CA TYR A 39 22.32 -17.52 -11.94
C TYR A 39 23.51 -17.53 -12.90
N GLU A 40 24.73 -17.43 -12.37
CA GLU A 40 25.94 -17.58 -13.18
C GLU A 40 26.05 -18.98 -13.77
N LEU A 41 25.55 -20.02 -13.07
CA LEU A 41 25.53 -21.39 -13.56
C LEU A 41 24.41 -21.66 -14.59
N GLU A 42 23.17 -21.23 -14.32
CA GLU A 42 22.00 -21.54 -15.14
C GLU A 42 21.10 -20.30 -15.37
N PRO A 43 21.57 -19.29 -16.12
CA PRO A 43 20.88 -18.01 -16.24
C PRO A 43 19.48 -18.14 -16.85
N ASN A 44 19.30 -19.07 -17.79
CA ASN A 44 18.03 -19.28 -18.49
C ASN A 44 16.89 -19.78 -17.58
N LYS A 45 17.20 -20.27 -16.37
CA LYS A 45 16.18 -20.72 -15.40
C LYS A 45 15.55 -19.57 -14.60
N PHE A 46 16.16 -18.39 -14.63
CA PHE A 46 15.68 -17.24 -13.87
C PHE A 46 14.77 -16.39 -14.72
N GLN A 47 13.51 -16.28 -14.29
CA GLN A 47 12.49 -15.47 -14.96
C GLN A 47 11.78 -14.56 -13.95
N ASN A 48 11.22 -13.47 -14.46
CA ASN A 48 10.30 -12.61 -13.71
C ASN A 48 8.86 -12.92 -14.12
N LYS A 49 7.95 -12.88 -13.14
CA LYS A 49 6.50 -12.86 -13.35
C LYS A 49 5.91 -11.87 -12.35
N THR A 50 5.70 -10.63 -12.77
CA THR A 50 5.05 -9.62 -11.93
C THR A 50 3.70 -10.15 -11.44
N ASN A 51 3.43 -10.00 -10.14
CA ASN A 51 2.16 -10.38 -9.55
C ASN A 51 0.98 -9.65 -10.22
N GLY A 52 -0.22 -10.13 -9.93
CA GLY A 52 -1.46 -9.49 -10.37
C GLY A 52 -2.61 -9.79 -9.44
N ILE A 53 -3.70 -9.06 -9.62
CA ILE A 53 -4.95 -9.21 -8.86
C ILE A 53 -6.10 -9.50 -9.81
N THR A 54 -7.09 -10.25 -9.34
CA THR A 54 -8.28 -10.52 -10.15
C THR A 54 -9.23 -9.31 -10.14
N PRO A 55 -9.55 -8.70 -11.30
CA PRO A 55 -10.48 -7.57 -11.36
C PRO A 55 -11.90 -7.96 -10.92
N ARG A 56 -12.28 -9.24 -11.05
CA ARG A 56 -13.62 -9.73 -10.65
C ARG A 56 -13.90 -9.47 -9.17
N ARG A 57 -12.96 -9.77 -8.28
CA ARG A 57 -13.12 -9.52 -6.84
C ARG A 57 -12.77 -8.07 -6.48
N TRP A 58 -11.67 -7.57 -7.04
CA TRP A 58 -11.06 -6.31 -6.61
C TRP A 58 -11.53 -5.08 -7.38
N LEU A 59 -12.54 -5.22 -8.24
CA LEU A 59 -13.26 -4.11 -8.85
C LEU A 59 -14.77 -4.40 -8.89
N LEU A 60 -15.21 -5.43 -9.61
CA LEU A 60 -16.66 -5.67 -9.79
C LEU A 60 -17.38 -5.98 -8.46
N LEU A 61 -16.83 -6.87 -7.66
CA LEU A 61 -17.47 -7.29 -6.41
C LEU A 61 -17.36 -6.21 -5.32
N CYS A 62 -16.18 -5.61 -5.13
CA CYS A 62 -15.97 -4.67 -4.03
C CYS A 62 -16.35 -3.22 -4.37
N ASN A 63 -16.35 -2.84 -5.64
CA ASN A 63 -16.60 -1.47 -6.08
C ASN A 63 -17.49 -1.43 -7.33
N PRO A 64 -18.73 -1.94 -7.24
CA PRO A 64 -19.66 -2.00 -8.36
C PRO A 64 -19.97 -0.61 -8.94
N GLY A 65 -19.97 0.44 -8.11
CA GLY A 65 -20.18 1.81 -8.57
C GLY A 65 -19.10 2.28 -9.54
N LEU A 66 -17.82 1.97 -9.26
CA LEU A 66 -16.74 2.32 -10.17
C LEU A 66 -16.76 1.45 -11.42
N ALA A 67 -17.07 0.16 -11.28
CA ALA A 67 -17.19 -0.75 -12.41
C ALA A 67 -18.28 -0.27 -13.41
N GLU A 68 -19.43 0.17 -12.90
CA GLU A 68 -20.52 0.73 -13.69
C GLU A 68 -20.10 2.02 -14.42
N VAL A 69 -19.48 2.97 -13.70
CA VAL A 69 -18.99 4.23 -14.29
C VAL A 69 -17.96 3.97 -15.39
N ILE A 70 -17.11 2.95 -15.26
CA ILE A 70 -16.17 2.53 -16.30
C ILE A 70 -16.93 1.89 -17.48
N ALA A 71 -17.85 0.97 -17.21
CA ALA A 71 -18.61 0.24 -18.23
C ALA A 71 -19.41 1.20 -19.14
N GLN A 72 -19.99 2.25 -18.57
CA GLN A 72 -20.71 3.28 -19.33
C GLN A 72 -19.84 4.03 -20.35
N ARG A 73 -18.50 4.04 -20.17
CA ARG A 73 -17.57 4.74 -21.06
C ARG A 73 -16.88 3.82 -22.06
N ILE A 74 -16.55 2.59 -21.66
CA ILE A 74 -15.70 1.70 -22.46
C ILE A 74 -16.28 0.29 -22.71
N GLY A 75 -17.51 0.00 -22.24
CA GLY A 75 -18.14 -1.32 -22.30
C GLY A 75 -17.70 -2.25 -21.17
N GLU A 76 -18.18 -3.50 -21.17
CA GLU A 76 -17.94 -4.47 -20.08
C GLU A 76 -16.73 -5.40 -20.31
N ASP A 77 -16.11 -5.36 -21.49
CA ASP A 77 -15.04 -6.31 -21.85
C ASP A 77 -13.79 -6.18 -20.96
N PHE A 78 -13.59 -5.03 -20.30
CA PHE A 78 -12.44 -4.81 -19.39
C PHE A 78 -12.39 -5.81 -18.22
N VAL A 79 -13.51 -6.46 -17.90
CA VAL A 79 -13.62 -7.46 -16.83
C VAL A 79 -12.76 -8.70 -17.12
N ALA A 80 -12.71 -9.11 -18.39
CA ALA A 80 -11.90 -10.21 -18.90
C ALA A 80 -10.59 -9.73 -19.55
N ASP A 81 -10.47 -8.41 -19.78
CA ASP A 81 -9.36 -7.79 -20.49
C ASP A 81 -8.99 -6.43 -19.90
N LEU A 82 -8.33 -6.44 -18.75
CA LEU A 82 -8.12 -5.23 -17.95
C LEU A 82 -7.26 -4.15 -18.64
N ASP A 83 -6.50 -4.52 -19.68
CA ASP A 83 -5.73 -3.58 -20.51
C ASP A 83 -6.63 -2.55 -21.21
N GLN A 84 -7.92 -2.84 -21.40
CA GLN A 84 -8.89 -1.89 -21.94
C GLN A 84 -9.09 -0.65 -21.07
N LEU A 85 -8.72 -0.68 -19.78
CA LEU A 85 -8.75 0.51 -18.92
C LEU A 85 -7.90 1.66 -19.47
N GLN A 86 -6.90 1.39 -20.33
CA GLN A 86 -6.12 2.45 -20.98
C GLN A 86 -6.99 3.41 -21.81
N LYS A 87 -8.15 2.97 -22.31
CA LYS A 87 -9.12 3.82 -23.03
C LYS A 87 -9.61 4.99 -22.16
N LEU A 88 -9.61 4.84 -20.84
CA LEU A 88 -10.01 5.88 -19.88
C LEU A 88 -9.10 7.12 -19.92
N ARG A 89 -7.88 7.02 -20.48
CA ARG A 89 -6.98 8.17 -20.67
C ARG A 89 -7.63 9.28 -21.49
N SER A 90 -8.49 8.93 -22.46
CA SER A 90 -9.22 9.90 -23.29
C SER A 90 -10.30 10.68 -22.52
N PHE A 91 -10.71 10.20 -21.34
CA PHE A 91 -11.74 10.82 -20.51
C PHE A 91 -11.14 11.58 -19.31
N VAL A 92 -9.82 11.72 -19.22
CA VAL A 92 -9.16 12.39 -18.07
C VAL A 92 -9.58 13.85 -17.92
N ASP A 93 -10.00 14.49 -19.01
CA ASP A 93 -10.46 15.89 -19.03
C ASP A 93 -11.99 16.01 -19.22
N ASP A 94 -12.71 14.88 -19.21
CA ASP A 94 -14.17 14.87 -19.27
C ASP A 94 -14.74 15.24 -17.88
N GLU A 95 -15.34 16.42 -17.79
CA GLU A 95 -15.93 16.94 -16.55
C GLU A 95 -17.06 16.06 -15.99
N SER A 96 -17.80 15.36 -16.84
CA SER A 96 -18.82 14.40 -16.38
C SER A 96 -18.16 13.19 -15.72
N PHE A 97 -17.14 12.63 -16.37
CA PHE A 97 -16.42 11.46 -15.86
C PHE A 97 -15.67 11.76 -14.56
N ILE A 98 -15.03 12.92 -14.46
CA ILE A 98 -14.38 13.39 -13.22
C ILE A 98 -15.40 13.44 -12.07
N ARG A 99 -16.58 14.01 -12.29
CA ARG A 99 -17.64 14.07 -11.26
C ARG A 99 -18.13 12.68 -10.87
N ASP A 100 -18.34 11.79 -11.83
CA ASP A 100 -18.83 10.44 -11.58
C ASP A 100 -17.83 9.62 -10.74
N VAL A 101 -16.55 9.66 -11.10
CA VAL A 101 -15.48 8.98 -10.34
C VAL A 101 -15.35 9.54 -8.92
N ALA A 102 -15.38 10.87 -8.76
CA ALA A 102 -15.33 11.51 -7.44
C ALA A 102 -16.55 11.15 -6.58
N LYS A 103 -17.75 11.12 -7.17
CA LYS A 103 -19.00 10.74 -6.49
C LYS A 103 -18.93 9.30 -5.98
N VAL A 104 -18.50 8.35 -6.81
CA VAL A 104 -18.34 6.95 -6.39
C VAL A 104 -17.37 6.81 -5.22
N LYS A 105 -16.22 7.52 -5.25
CA LYS A 105 -15.28 7.53 -4.12
C LYS A 105 -15.95 8.03 -2.84
N GLN A 106 -16.69 9.14 -2.92
CA GLN A 106 -17.39 9.71 -1.76
C GLN A 106 -18.47 8.77 -1.21
N GLU A 107 -19.23 8.09 -2.07
CA GLU A 107 -20.22 7.08 -1.66
C GLU A 107 -19.56 5.89 -0.96
N ASN A 108 -18.41 5.42 -1.46
CA ASN A 108 -17.65 4.34 -0.83
C ASN A 108 -17.14 4.77 0.56
N LYS A 109 -16.68 6.02 0.70
CA LYS A 109 -16.26 6.58 2.00
C LYS A 109 -17.42 6.68 2.98
N LEU A 110 -18.60 7.12 2.53
CA LEU A 110 -19.81 7.15 3.36
C LEU A 110 -20.24 5.76 3.82
N LYS A 111 -20.26 4.78 2.90
CA LYS A 111 -20.56 3.38 3.24
C LYS A 111 -19.57 2.81 4.25
N PHE A 112 -18.28 3.12 4.08
CA PHE A 112 -17.25 2.65 5.01
C PHE A 112 -17.32 3.35 6.37
N ALA A 113 -17.60 4.66 6.41
CA ALA A 113 -17.83 5.38 7.66
C ALA A 113 -19.03 4.81 8.45
N ALA A 114 -20.14 4.52 7.76
CA ALA A 114 -21.30 3.87 8.38
C ALA A 114 -20.98 2.45 8.89
N PHE A 115 -20.15 1.70 8.15
CA PHE A 115 -19.64 0.40 8.61
C PHE A 115 -18.77 0.54 9.87
N LEU A 116 -17.88 1.55 9.93
CA LEU A 116 -17.05 1.80 11.10
C LEU A 116 -17.87 2.17 12.34
N GLU A 117 -18.90 3.00 12.18
CA GLU A 117 -19.79 3.35 13.27
C GLU A 117 -20.59 2.14 13.76
N LYS A 118 -21.10 1.32 12.84
CA LYS A 118 -21.89 0.12 13.18
C LYS A 118 -21.07 -0.95 13.89
N GLU A 119 -19.89 -1.29 13.38
CA GLU A 119 -19.12 -2.44 13.86
C GLU A 119 -18.12 -2.09 14.96
N TYR A 120 -17.58 -0.86 14.95
CA TYR A 120 -16.57 -0.43 15.91
C TYR A 120 -17.03 0.71 16.83
N GLY A 121 -18.23 1.28 16.62
CA GLY A 121 -18.72 2.40 17.42
C GLY A 121 -17.97 3.70 17.18
N VAL A 122 -17.21 3.80 16.08
CA VAL A 122 -16.36 4.96 15.78
C VAL A 122 -16.96 5.79 14.66
N ARG A 123 -17.20 7.08 14.95
CA ARG A 123 -17.56 8.07 13.93
C ARG A 123 -16.32 8.69 13.29
N VAL A 124 -16.30 8.76 11.98
CA VAL A 124 -15.24 9.39 11.19
C VAL A 124 -15.84 10.42 10.23
N ASN A 125 -15.08 11.47 9.92
CA ASN A 125 -15.47 12.49 8.96
C ASN A 125 -15.25 11.98 7.52
N PRO A 126 -16.30 11.72 6.71
CA PRO A 126 -16.14 11.21 5.35
C PRO A 126 -15.59 12.24 4.36
N ALA A 127 -15.48 13.52 4.74
CA ALA A 127 -14.83 14.55 3.92
C ALA A 127 -13.30 14.59 4.10
N SER A 128 -12.78 13.98 5.17
CA SER A 128 -11.33 13.85 5.41
C SER A 128 -10.67 12.92 4.38
N ILE A 129 -9.35 13.05 4.20
CA ILE A 129 -8.58 12.04 3.44
C ILE A 129 -8.64 10.72 4.21
N PHE A 130 -9.09 9.65 3.56
CA PHE A 130 -8.94 8.29 4.08
C PHE A 130 -7.56 7.77 3.69
N ASP A 131 -6.66 7.81 4.68
CA ASP A 131 -5.23 7.49 4.55
C ASP A 131 -5.00 6.09 5.14
N VAL A 132 -4.69 5.11 4.27
CA VAL A 132 -4.87 3.70 4.61
C VAL A 132 -3.57 2.89 4.44
N GLN A 133 -3.15 2.25 5.53
CA GLN A 133 -2.05 1.30 5.56
C GLN A 133 -2.52 -0.08 6.06
N VAL A 134 -3.04 -0.89 5.15
CA VAL A 134 -3.57 -2.24 5.48
C VAL A 134 -2.71 -3.37 4.90
N LYS A 135 -1.95 -4.03 5.77
CA LYS A 135 -1.02 -5.13 5.42
C LYS A 135 -0.60 -5.86 6.69
N ARG A 136 0.12 -6.98 6.58
CA ARG A 136 0.72 -7.64 7.76
C ARG A 136 1.57 -6.62 8.53
N ILE A 137 1.54 -6.69 9.86
CA ILE A 137 2.37 -5.80 10.69
C ILE A 137 3.78 -6.38 10.72
N HIS A 138 4.75 -5.60 10.25
CA HIS A 138 6.14 -6.01 10.15
C HIS A 138 7.02 -4.77 10.10
N GLU A 139 8.18 -4.81 10.75
CA GLU A 139 9.12 -3.68 10.81
C GLU A 139 9.50 -3.12 9.42
N TYR A 140 9.81 -3.97 8.42
CA TYR A 140 10.14 -3.49 7.06
C TYR A 140 8.99 -2.82 6.31
N LYS A 141 7.73 -3.05 6.74
CA LYS A 141 6.54 -2.39 6.17
C LYS A 141 6.30 -1.01 6.78
N ARG A 142 7.11 -0.65 7.78
CA ARG A 142 7.25 0.67 8.39
C ARG A 142 5.94 1.33 8.82
N GLN A 143 5.04 0.57 9.47
CA GLN A 143 3.94 1.19 10.22
C GLN A 143 4.46 2.19 11.27
N LEU A 144 5.69 2.01 11.79
CA LEU A 144 6.36 2.98 12.65
C LEU A 144 6.64 4.32 11.97
N LEU A 145 7.03 4.33 10.69
CA LEU A 145 7.22 5.58 9.94
C LEU A 145 5.90 6.36 9.83
N ASN A 146 4.80 5.64 9.57
CA ASN A 146 3.46 6.22 9.59
C ASN A 146 3.10 6.76 10.99
N CYS A 147 3.37 6.01 12.07
CA CYS A 147 3.17 6.49 13.44
C CYS A 147 3.91 7.81 13.73
N LEU A 148 5.17 7.93 13.31
CA LEU A 148 5.94 9.17 13.51
C LEU A 148 5.31 10.35 12.76
N HIS A 149 4.80 10.13 11.55
CA HIS A 149 4.06 11.15 10.81
C HIS A 149 2.74 11.54 11.50
N ILE A 150 1.99 10.57 12.03
CA ILE A 150 0.77 10.84 12.82
C ILE A 150 1.09 11.75 14.01
N ILE A 151 2.14 11.44 14.76
CA ILE A 151 2.59 12.25 15.91
C ILE A 151 3.02 13.65 15.44
N THR A 152 3.67 13.75 14.30
CA THR A 152 4.07 15.03 13.69
C THR A 152 2.85 15.89 13.36
N LEU A 153 1.83 15.32 12.70
CA LEU A 153 0.58 16.01 12.42
C LEU A 153 -0.12 16.48 13.70
N TYR A 154 -0.20 15.59 14.70
CA TYR A 154 -0.77 15.92 16.00
C TYR A 154 -0.05 17.11 16.65
N ASN A 155 1.28 17.07 16.72
CA ASN A 155 2.10 18.15 17.29
C ASN A 155 1.93 19.46 16.53
N ARG A 156 1.88 19.43 15.20
CA ARG A 156 1.65 20.63 14.37
C ARG A 156 0.26 21.23 14.62
N ILE A 157 -0.78 20.40 14.74
CA ILE A 157 -2.14 20.85 15.08
C ILE A 157 -2.17 21.49 16.48
N LYS A 158 -1.49 20.90 17.46
CA LYS A 158 -1.43 21.43 18.84
C LYS A 158 -0.64 22.74 18.92
N LYS A 159 0.42 22.87 18.14
CA LYS A 159 1.26 24.07 18.08
C LYS A 159 0.53 25.25 17.43
N GLU A 160 -0.25 25.00 16.38
CA GLU A 160 -0.98 26.04 15.64
C GLU A 160 -2.48 25.69 15.51
N PRO A 161 -3.29 25.72 16.59
CA PRO A 161 -4.67 25.22 16.57
C PRO A 161 -5.60 25.93 15.58
N ASN A 162 -5.29 27.17 15.19
CA ASN A 162 -6.11 27.97 14.28
C ASN A 162 -5.70 27.84 12.81
N LYS A 163 -4.61 27.11 12.51
CA LYS A 163 -4.14 26.92 11.14
C LYS A 163 -5.05 25.94 10.39
N PRO A 164 -5.37 26.19 9.12
CA PRO A 164 -6.15 25.24 8.32
C PRO A 164 -5.31 24.02 7.97
N PHE A 165 -5.71 22.86 8.49
CA PHE A 165 -5.19 21.54 8.12
C PHE A 165 -6.22 20.81 7.25
N VAL A 166 -5.76 20.06 6.25
CA VAL A 166 -6.64 19.13 5.53
C VAL A 166 -6.98 17.98 6.48
N PRO A 167 -8.27 17.74 6.79
CA PRO A 167 -8.64 16.68 7.71
C PRO A 167 -8.18 15.30 7.22
N ARG A 168 -7.68 14.46 8.12
CA ARG A 168 -7.26 13.08 7.80
C ARG A 168 -7.85 12.06 8.76
N THR A 169 -8.32 10.94 8.21
CA THR A 169 -8.62 9.72 8.95
C THR A 169 -7.59 8.67 8.54
N ILE A 170 -6.62 8.43 9.42
CA ILE A 170 -5.51 7.49 9.19
C ILE A 170 -5.90 6.13 9.76
N MET A 171 -5.86 5.11 8.91
CA MET A 171 -6.33 3.76 9.20
C MET A 171 -5.21 2.75 8.97
N ILE A 172 -4.69 2.19 10.06
CA ILE A 172 -3.68 1.13 10.00
C ILE A 172 -4.37 -0.19 10.31
N GLY A 173 -4.17 -1.23 9.50
CA GLY A 173 -4.81 -2.53 9.73
C GLY A 173 -3.89 -3.68 9.39
N GLY A 174 -3.94 -4.73 10.19
CA GLY A 174 -3.05 -5.87 9.99
C GLY A 174 -3.07 -6.87 11.11
N LYS A 175 -2.33 -7.96 10.91
CA LYS A 175 -2.06 -8.98 11.93
C LYS A 175 -0.55 -9.08 12.14
N ALA A 176 -0.17 -9.24 13.41
CA ALA A 176 1.18 -9.63 13.81
C ALA A 176 1.23 -11.15 14.02
N ALA A 177 2.38 -11.77 13.74
CA ALA A 177 2.58 -13.18 14.09
C ALA A 177 2.58 -13.35 15.62
N PRO A 178 2.10 -14.49 16.17
CA PRO A 178 1.97 -14.66 17.62
C PRO A 178 3.28 -14.50 18.40
N GLY A 179 4.42 -14.92 17.85
CA GLY A 179 5.74 -14.77 18.48
C GLY A 179 6.46 -13.45 18.17
N TYR A 180 5.87 -12.58 17.34
CA TYR A 180 6.55 -11.36 16.90
C TYR A 180 6.28 -10.19 17.86
N HIS A 181 7.11 -10.09 18.90
CA HIS A 181 6.99 -9.06 19.95
C HIS A 181 6.93 -7.63 19.39
N MET A 182 7.92 -7.23 18.59
CA MET A 182 7.99 -5.86 18.04
C MET A 182 6.75 -5.51 17.21
N ALA A 183 6.26 -6.44 16.37
CA ALA A 183 5.04 -6.20 15.59
C ALA A 183 3.80 -6.02 16.48
N LYS A 184 3.69 -6.73 17.61
CA LYS A 184 2.60 -6.49 18.58
C LYS A 184 2.75 -5.16 19.30
N MET A 185 3.98 -4.76 19.64
CA MET A 185 4.26 -3.45 20.22
C MET A 185 3.89 -2.31 19.27
N ILE A 186 4.11 -2.48 17.96
CA ILE A 186 3.65 -1.53 16.93
C ILE A 186 2.12 -1.42 16.94
N ILE A 187 1.38 -2.54 17.02
CA ILE A 187 -0.09 -2.50 17.13
C ILE A 187 -0.51 -1.72 18.39
N LYS A 188 0.12 -2.00 19.53
CA LYS A 188 -0.16 -1.28 20.79
C LYS A 188 0.16 0.21 20.68
N LEU A 189 1.22 0.57 19.96
CA LEU A 189 1.57 1.97 19.73
C LEU A 189 0.51 2.67 18.90
N VAL A 190 0.05 2.07 17.79
CA VAL A 190 -1.01 2.67 16.96
C VAL A 190 -2.27 2.94 17.77
N THR A 191 -2.71 1.98 18.59
CA THR A 191 -3.91 2.15 19.42
C THR A 191 -3.70 3.19 20.51
N SER A 192 -2.54 3.22 21.17
CA SER A 192 -2.18 4.27 22.14
C SER A 192 -2.12 5.67 21.54
N ILE A 193 -1.58 5.83 20.32
CA ILE A 193 -1.63 7.11 19.60
C ILE A 193 -3.07 7.50 19.30
N GLY A 194 -3.88 6.55 18.82
CA GLY A 194 -5.31 6.76 18.58
C GLY A 194 -6.08 7.18 19.81
N ASP A 195 -5.80 6.58 20.97
CA ASP A 195 -6.44 6.94 22.25
C ASP A 195 -6.19 8.41 22.60
N VAL A 196 -4.97 8.92 22.42
CA VAL A 196 -4.65 10.33 22.70
C VAL A 196 -5.25 11.25 21.64
N VAL A 197 -4.99 10.98 20.36
CA VAL A 197 -5.39 11.85 19.24
C VAL A 197 -6.91 11.97 19.13
N ASN A 198 -7.63 10.85 19.23
CA ASN A 198 -9.07 10.82 18.99
C ASN A 198 -9.89 11.51 20.10
N HIS A 199 -9.32 11.65 21.31
CA HIS A 199 -9.97 12.25 22.48
C HIS A 199 -9.46 13.66 22.81
N ASP A 200 -8.52 14.22 22.05
CA ASP A 200 -8.06 15.59 22.25
C ASP A 200 -9.05 16.60 21.62
N PRO A 201 -9.75 17.43 22.42
CA PRO A 201 -10.71 18.40 21.90
C PRO A 201 -10.06 19.45 20.99
N ALA A 202 -8.78 19.75 21.21
CA ALA A 202 -8.02 20.69 20.39
C ALA A 202 -7.62 20.10 19.03
N VAL A 203 -7.87 18.81 18.77
CA VAL A 203 -7.71 18.17 17.46
C VAL A 203 -9.06 18.15 16.72
N GLY A 204 -10.12 17.69 17.40
CA GLY A 204 -11.46 17.57 16.82
C GLY A 204 -11.47 16.60 15.63
N ASP A 205 -12.12 16.98 14.53
CA ASP A 205 -12.25 16.15 13.33
C ASP A 205 -11.11 16.32 12.30
N ARG A 206 -10.05 17.05 12.66
CA ARG A 206 -8.90 17.29 11.77
C ARG A 206 -7.98 16.08 11.66
N LEU A 207 -7.90 15.25 12.70
CA LEU A 207 -7.09 14.05 12.70
C LEU A 207 -7.79 12.95 13.50
N LYS A 208 -8.02 11.82 12.84
CA LYS A 208 -8.49 10.59 13.48
C LYS A 208 -7.55 9.45 13.15
N VAL A 209 -7.27 8.59 14.12
CA VAL A 209 -6.33 7.47 13.99
C VAL A 209 -7.03 6.18 14.43
N LEU A 210 -7.10 5.21 13.53
CA LEU A 210 -7.83 3.97 13.75
C LEU A 210 -6.97 2.76 13.46
N PHE A 211 -7.09 1.76 14.33
CA PHE A 211 -6.58 0.42 14.05
C PHE A 211 -7.73 -0.46 13.55
N LEU A 212 -7.66 -0.92 12.30
CA LEU A 212 -8.67 -1.79 11.71
C LEU A 212 -8.45 -3.24 12.15
N GLU A 213 -9.29 -3.70 13.08
CA GLU A 213 -9.17 -5.02 13.68
C GLU A 213 -9.43 -6.16 12.70
N ASN A 214 -8.77 -7.29 12.94
CA ASN A 214 -8.96 -8.54 12.21
C ASN A 214 -8.93 -8.40 10.67
N TYR A 215 -7.98 -7.59 10.16
CA TYR A 215 -7.82 -7.39 8.73
C TYR A 215 -7.73 -8.71 7.95
N ARG A 216 -8.63 -8.84 6.96
CA ARG A 216 -8.90 -10.03 6.15
C ARG A 216 -9.55 -9.60 4.83
N VAL A 217 -9.72 -10.53 3.89
CA VAL A 217 -10.27 -10.25 2.55
C VAL A 217 -11.60 -9.48 2.60
N SER A 218 -12.54 -9.90 3.45
CA SER A 218 -13.85 -9.24 3.55
C SER A 218 -13.84 -7.83 4.16
N LEU A 219 -12.78 -7.47 4.91
CA LEU A 219 -12.54 -6.10 5.36
C LEU A 219 -11.80 -5.29 4.27
N ALA A 220 -10.85 -5.94 3.58
CA ALA A 220 -10.15 -5.36 2.44
C ALA A 220 -11.11 -4.89 1.34
N GLU A 221 -12.13 -5.69 1.03
CA GLU A 221 -13.20 -5.35 0.08
C GLU A 221 -14.02 -4.11 0.47
N LYS A 222 -13.95 -3.65 1.73
CA LYS A 222 -14.65 -2.44 2.20
C LYS A 222 -13.72 -1.24 2.25
N VAL A 223 -12.52 -1.41 2.80
CA VAL A 223 -11.58 -0.30 2.99
C VAL A 223 -10.89 0.13 1.69
N ILE A 224 -10.61 -0.81 0.77
CA ILE A 224 -9.88 -0.50 -0.48
C ILE A 224 -10.67 0.47 -1.38
N PRO A 225 -11.98 0.24 -1.65
CA PRO A 225 -12.78 1.18 -2.44
C PRO A 225 -12.93 2.57 -1.81
N ALA A 226 -12.81 2.65 -0.47
CA ALA A 226 -12.99 3.88 0.29
C ALA A 226 -11.70 4.70 0.50
N ALA A 227 -10.52 4.13 0.26
CA ALA A 227 -9.27 4.84 0.50
C ALA A 227 -9.03 5.95 -0.54
N ASP A 228 -8.52 7.09 -0.07
CA ASP A 228 -8.01 8.16 -0.93
C ASP A 228 -6.51 8.00 -1.12
N LEU A 229 -5.78 7.68 -0.04
CA LEU A 229 -4.33 7.52 -0.03
C LEU A 229 -3.94 6.10 0.39
N SER A 230 -3.01 5.51 -0.35
CA SER A 230 -2.49 4.16 -0.13
C SER A 230 -1.04 4.19 0.33
N GLU A 231 -0.79 3.71 1.54
CA GLU A 231 0.53 3.73 2.17
C GLU A 231 1.39 2.51 1.78
N GLN A 232 2.33 2.72 0.86
CA GLN A 232 3.24 1.71 0.29
C GLN A 232 4.70 2.00 0.63
N ILE A 233 4.95 2.17 1.93
CA ILE A 233 6.16 2.77 2.48
C ILE A 233 7.20 1.77 2.99
N SER A 234 7.40 0.62 2.35
CA SER A 234 8.47 -0.31 2.77
C SER A 234 9.86 0.30 2.54
N THR A 235 10.87 -0.18 3.26
CA THR A 235 12.26 0.21 2.95
C THR A 235 12.62 -0.32 1.56
N ALA A 236 13.23 0.50 0.70
CA ALA A 236 13.60 0.08 -0.65
C ALA A 236 14.43 -1.21 -0.64
N GLY A 237 14.05 -2.16 -1.50
CA GLY A 237 14.67 -3.47 -1.61
C GLY A 237 14.08 -4.55 -0.69
N THR A 238 13.07 -4.24 0.15
CA THR A 238 12.53 -5.21 1.12
C THR A 238 11.20 -5.83 0.71
N GLU A 239 10.33 -5.11 0.01
CA GLU A 239 9.08 -5.65 -0.53
C GLU A 239 9.34 -6.26 -1.91
N ALA A 240 9.14 -7.58 -2.04
CA ALA A 240 9.38 -8.26 -3.32
C ALA A 240 8.45 -7.76 -4.44
N SER A 241 7.20 -7.40 -4.12
CA SER A 241 6.22 -6.91 -5.09
C SER A 241 5.10 -6.15 -4.37
N GLY A 242 4.33 -6.84 -3.54
CA GLY A 242 3.10 -6.30 -2.94
C GLY A 242 1.92 -6.36 -3.92
N THR A 243 0.75 -6.74 -3.42
CA THR A 243 -0.51 -6.78 -4.22
C THR A 243 -1.60 -5.88 -3.66
N GLY A 244 -1.37 -5.27 -2.49
CA GLY A 244 -2.29 -4.29 -1.92
C GLY A 244 -2.29 -3.00 -2.74
N ASN A 245 -1.10 -2.51 -3.09
CA ASN A 245 -0.85 -1.37 -3.97
C ASN A 245 -1.65 -1.45 -5.29
N MET A 246 -1.62 -2.58 -5.97
CA MET A 246 -2.38 -2.82 -7.21
C MET A 246 -3.90 -2.66 -7.00
N LYS A 247 -4.44 -3.13 -5.86
CA LYS A 247 -5.88 -3.03 -5.55
C LYS A 247 -6.29 -1.59 -5.30
N PHE A 248 -5.45 -0.85 -4.58
CA PHE A 248 -5.68 0.56 -4.29
C PHE A 248 -5.63 1.41 -5.58
N MET A 249 -4.64 1.17 -6.43
CA MET A 249 -4.51 1.82 -7.74
C MET A 249 -5.77 1.60 -8.60
N LEU A 250 -6.22 0.35 -8.74
CA LEU A 250 -7.43 -0.01 -9.50
C LEU A 250 -8.71 0.62 -8.94
N ASN A 251 -8.77 0.87 -7.62
CA ASN A 251 -9.93 1.46 -6.94
C ASN A 251 -9.83 2.97 -6.75
N GLY A 252 -8.87 3.61 -7.42
CA GLY A 252 -8.73 5.07 -7.43
C GLY A 252 -8.26 5.67 -6.10
N ALA A 253 -7.36 5.00 -5.40
CA ALA A 253 -6.55 5.61 -4.35
C ALA A 253 -5.18 6.02 -4.94
N LEU A 254 -4.68 7.19 -4.57
CA LEU A 254 -3.32 7.60 -4.94
C LEU A 254 -2.30 6.93 -4.03
N THR A 255 -1.14 6.60 -4.58
CA THR A 255 -0.09 5.88 -3.84
C THR A 255 0.93 6.87 -3.30
N ILE A 256 1.22 6.79 -2.00
CA ILE A 256 2.44 7.33 -1.40
C ILE A 256 3.35 6.17 -1.05
N GLY A 257 4.59 6.19 -1.54
CA GLY A 257 5.45 5.02 -1.43
C GLY A 257 6.89 5.26 -1.81
N THR A 258 7.71 4.27 -1.48
CA THR A 258 9.09 4.18 -1.92
C THR A 258 9.19 3.50 -3.28
N MET A 259 10.33 3.67 -3.95
CA MET A 259 10.68 2.90 -5.15
C MET A 259 11.08 1.47 -4.78
N ASP A 260 10.09 0.66 -4.41
CA ASP A 260 10.24 -0.71 -3.95
C ASP A 260 9.16 -1.63 -4.55
N GLY A 261 9.52 -2.89 -4.79
CA GLY A 261 8.61 -3.90 -5.35
C GLY A 261 7.83 -3.42 -6.58
N ALA A 262 6.52 -3.66 -6.59
CA ALA A 262 5.64 -3.30 -7.69
C ALA A 262 5.30 -1.80 -7.74
N ASN A 263 5.72 -0.98 -6.76
CA ASN A 263 5.54 0.47 -6.86
C ASN A 263 6.35 1.05 -8.03
N VAL A 264 7.50 0.46 -8.35
CA VAL A 264 8.33 0.88 -9.49
C VAL A 264 7.54 0.66 -10.79
N GLU A 265 7.01 -0.54 -11.00
CA GLU A 265 6.20 -0.85 -12.18
C GLU A 265 4.92 0.00 -12.23
N MET A 266 4.29 0.30 -11.09
CA MET A 266 3.13 1.19 -11.06
C MET A 266 3.49 2.63 -11.48
N ALA A 267 4.65 3.14 -11.04
CA ALA A 267 5.15 4.44 -11.45
C ALA A 267 5.48 4.49 -12.95
N GLU A 268 6.01 3.40 -13.52
CA GLU A 268 6.27 3.30 -14.96
C GLU A 268 4.98 3.31 -15.79
N GLU A 269 3.95 2.57 -15.37
CA GLU A 269 2.69 2.50 -16.12
C GLU A 269 1.87 3.80 -16.01
N ALA A 270 1.84 4.42 -14.84
CA ALA A 270 1.04 5.61 -14.56
C ALA A 270 1.78 6.92 -14.83
N GLY A 271 3.11 6.91 -14.91
CA GLY A 271 3.95 8.10 -14.82
C GLY A 271 4.27 8.47 -13.37
N GLU A 272 5.53 8.75 -13.07
CA GLU A 272 6.00 9.07 -11.71
C GLU A 272 5.30 10.32 -11.16
N GLU A 273 4.88 11.24 -12.01
CA GLU A 273 4.12 12.45 -11.64
C GLU A 273 2.71 12.15 -11.10
N ASN A 274 2.19 10.94 -11.32
CA ASN A 274 0.87 10.51 -10.85
C ASN A 274 0.94 9.65 -9.58
N LEU A 275 2.12 9.53 -8.97
CA LEU A 275 2.36 8.91 -7.66
C LEU A 275 3.11 9.86 -6.73
N PHE A 276 3.01 9.62 -5.43
CA PHE A 276 3.76 10.34 -4.40
C PHE A 276 4.98 9.52 -3.97
N ILE A 277 5.99 9.47 -4.84
CA ILE A 277 7.25 8.76 -4.57
C ILE A 277 8.15 9.58 -3.63
N PHE A 278 8.75 8.92 -2.64
CA PHE A 278 9.70 9.52 -1.70
C PHE A 278 10.76 8.54 -1.20
N GLY A 279 11.74 9.10 -0.47
CA GLY A 279 12.72 8.32 0.30
C GLY A 279 13.87 7.78 -0.54
N MET A 280 14.71 7.01 0.13
CA MET A 280 15.87 6.34 -0.45
C MET A 280 15.47 5.32 -1.51
N ARG A 281 16.28 5.21 -2.57
CA ARG A 281 16.28 4.07 -3.50
C ARG A 281 17.16 2.94 -2.95
N VAL A 282 17.14 1.78 -3.62
CA VAL A 282 17.91 0.60 -3.19
C VAL A 282 19.40 0.93 -3.07
N GLU A 283 19.93 1.68 -4.04
CA GLU A 283 21.33 2.09 -4.10
C GLU A 283 21.71 3.02 -2.94
N ASP A 284 20.79 3.91 -2.53
CA ASP A 284 20.99 4.82 -1.40
C ASP A 284 20.99 4.05 -0.06
N VAL A 285 20.11 3.06 0.07
CA VAL A 285 20.06 2.16 1.24
C VAL A 285 21.38 1.40 1.39
N GLU A 286 21.89 0.82 0.29
CA GLU A 286 23.17 0.12 0.27
C GLU A 286 24.36 1.06 0.57
N ALA A 287 24.32 2.28 0.02
CA ALA A 287 25.34 3.28 0.31
C ALA A 287 25.36 3.68 1.78
N LEU A 288 24.18 3.87 2.39
CA LEU A 288 24.04 4.19 3.81
C LEU A 288 24.49 3.02 4.71
N ASP A 289 24.23 1.77 4.29
CA ASP A 289 24.75 0.59 4.98
C ASP A 289 26.29 0.55 4.95
N ARG A 290 26.92 0.87 3.81
CA ARG A 290 28.39 0.95 3.70
C ARG A 290 29.00 2.08 4.53
N GLN A 291 28.30 3.21 4.65
CA GLN A 291 28.76 4.36 5.44
C GLN A 291 28.65 4.11 6.95
N GLY A 292 27.73 3.23 7.38
CA GLY A 292 27.41 3.01 8.78
C GLY A 292 26.27 3.91 9.23
N TYR A 293 25.04 3.42 9.10
CA TYR A 293 23.84 4.14 9.52
C TYR A 293 23.86 4.46 11.02
N CYS A 294 23.73 5.75 11.36
CA CYS A 294 23.59 6.25 12.72
C CYS A 294 22.25 6.99 12.87
N ALA A 295 21.31 6.38 13.61
CA ALA A 295 19.99 6.98 13.83
C ALA A 295 20.06 8.26 14.69
N HIS A 296 21.06 8.39 15.56
CA HIS A 296 21.27 9.57 16.41
C HIS A 296 21.49 10.85 15.58
N ASP A 297 22.15 10.75 14.43
CA ASP A 297 22.40 11.91 13.56
C ASP A 297 21.09 12.54 13.06
N TYR A 298 20.10 11.70 12.73
CA TYR A 298 18.78 12.14 12.31
C TYR A 298 17.97 12.69 13.48
N TYR A 299 18.04 12.03 14.64
CA TYR A 299 17.37 12.47 15.86
C TYR A 299 17.85 13.87 16.29
N GLU A 300 19.16 14.14 16.31
CA GLU A 300 19.68 15.46 16.68
C GLU A 300 19.42 16.53 15.61
N ARG A 301 19.47 16.17 14.33
CA ARG A 301 19.28 17.11 13.21
C ARG A 301 17.83 17.54 13.01
N LEU A 302 16.85 16.69 13.33
CA LEU A 302 15.44 16.88 12.96
C LEU A 302 14.56 17.13 14.20
N PRO A 303 14.20 18.40 14.51
CA PRO A 303 13.48 18.73 15.75
C PRO A 303 12.11 18.08 15.90
N GLU A 304 11.34 17.95 14.81
CA GLU A 304 10.02 17.30 14.86
C GLU A 304 10.13 15.78 15.07
N LEU A 305 11.17 15.15 14.52
CA LEU A 305 11.47 13.74 14.78
C LEU A 305 11.87 13.54 16.24
N ARG A 306 12.78 14.38 16.75
CA ARG A 306 13.19 14.39 18.16
C ARG A 306 12.00 14.49 19.08
N GLN A 307 11.12 15.48 18.85
CA GLN A 307 9.91 15.66 19.65
C GLN A 307 9.02 14.41 19.64
N ALA A 308 8.82 13.79 18.48
CA ALA A 308 8.01 12.58 18.39
C ALA A 308 8.63 11.41 19.16
N VAL A 309 9.95 11.20 19.05
CA VAL A 309 10.68 10.16 19.77
C VAL A 309 10.71 10.41 21.28
N ASP A 310 10.83 11.66 21.71
CA ASP A 310 10.81 12.05 23.12
C ASP A 310 9.42 11.84 23.75
N GLN A 311 8.34 12.08 22.99
CA GLN A 311 6.97 11.76 23.44
C GLN A 311 6.76 10.26 23.61
N LEU A 312 7.37 9.42 22.76
CA LEU A 312 7.34 7.96 22.94
C LEU A 312 8.12 7.55 24.20
N SER A 313 9.29 8.15 24.43
CA SER A 313 10.18 7.84 25.55
C SER A 313 9.65 8.29 26.91
N SER A 314 8.97 9.45 26.95
CA SER A 314 8.46 10.05 28.19
C SER A 314 7.15 9.44 28.70
N GLY A 315 6.55 8.53 27.93
CA GLY A 315 5.26 7.93 28.29
C GLY A 315 4.05 8.80 27.94
N PHE A 316 4.20 9.83 27.09
CA PHE A 316 3.08 10.70 26.68
C PHE A 316 1.90 9.90 26.11
N PHE A 317 2.18 8.85 25.32
CA PHE A 317 1.18 7.93 24.75
C PHE A 317 0.89 6.70 25.63
N SER A 318 1.49 6.61 26.81
CA SER A 318 1.27 5.53 27.77
C SER A 318 1.39 6.01 29.23
N PRO A 319 0.56 6.97 29.71
CA PRO A 319 0.77 7.61 31.02
C PRO A 319 0.78 6.64 32.21
N ARG A 320 0.06 5.51 32.10
CA ARG A 320 0.00 4.46 33.13
C ARG A 320 1.24 3.55 33.15
N GLN A 321 1.99 3.50 32.05
CA GLN A 321 3.20 2.69 31.88
C GLN A 321 4.19 3.50 31.02
N PRO A 322 4.90 4.49 31.62
CA PRO A 322 5.70 5.43 30.84
C PRO A 322 6.81 4.77 30.00
N ASP A 323 7.32 3.62 30.44
CA ASP A 323 8.36 2.84 29.76
C ASP A 323 7.82 1.82 28.74
N LEU A 324 6.49 1.76 28.51
CA LEU A 324 5.85 0.77 27.62
C LEU A 324 6.50 0.71 26.23
N PHE A 325 6.89 1.85 25.67
CA PHE A 325 7.44 1.92 24.31
C PHE A 325 8.98 2.00 24.28
N ARG A 326 9.66 1.74 25.40
CA ARG A 326 11.13 1.75 25.49
C ARG A 326 11.77 0.83 24.45
N ASP A 327 11.20 -0.34 24.20
CA ASP A 327 11.74 -1.29 23.22
C ASP A 327 11.66 -0.75 21.78
N ILE A 328 10.58 -0.03 21.45
CA ILE A 328 10.43 0.61 20.14
C ILE A 328 11.47 1.71 19.98
N VAL A 329 11.62 2.58 20.99
CA VAL A 329 12.61 3.66 20.98
C VAL A 329 14.02 3.10 20.88
N ASN A 330 14.36 2.10 21.69
CA ASN A 330 15.67 1.46 21.66
C ASN A 330 15.95 0.82 20.29
N MET A 331 14.97 0.15 19.69
CA MET A 331 15.10 -0.40 18.34
C MET A 331 15.34 0.71 17.32
N LEU A 332 14.56 1.80 17.36
CA LEU A 332 14.71 2.94 16.43
C LEU A 332 16.07 3.64 16.56
N MET A 333 16.58 3.82 17.78
CA MET A 333 17.82 4.56 18.04
C MET A 333 19.08 3.74 17.80
N ASN A 334 19.04 2.43 18.09
CA ASN A 334 20.26 1.61 18.18
C ASN A 334 20.29 0.44 17.18
N HIS A 335 19.13 -0.01 16.69
CA HIS A 335 19.02 -1.26 15.91
C HIS A 335 18.07 -1.13 14.72
N ASP A 336 17.90 0.08 14.19
CA ASP A 336 16.93 0.35 13.12
C ASP A 336 17.42 -0.17 11.77
N ARG A 337 17.16 -1.46 11.55
CA ARG A 337 17.50 -2.19 10.32
C ARG A 337 16.82 -1.62 9.09
N PHE A 338 15.71 -0.90 9.26
CA PHE A 338 14.83 -0.45 8.19
C PHE A 338 14.92 1.07 7.95
N LYS A 339 15.85 1.74 8.64
CA LYS A 339 16.24 3.12 8.41
C LYS A 339 15.03 4.06 8.43
N VAL A 340 14.15 3.86 9.41
CA VAL A 340 12.91 4.63 9.60
C VAL A 340 13.23 6.13 9.69
N PHE A 341 14.27 6.52 10.42
CA PHE A 341 14.61 7.94 10.57
C PHE A 341 15.22 8.55 9.30
N ALA A 342 15.93 7.75 8.50
CA ALA A 342 16.53 8.23 7.26
C ALA A 342 15.48 8.74 6.25
N ASP A 343 14.33 8.05 6.17
CA ASP A 343 13.24 8.42 5.26
C ASP A 343 12.20 9.37 5.87
N TYR A 344 12.29 9.68 7.18
CA TYR A 344 11.27 10.48 7.88
C TYR A 344 11.05 11.86 7.25
N GLU A 345 12.11 12.62 7.01
CA GLU A 345 12.00 13.97 6.46
C GLU A 345 11.39 13.98 5.06
N ALA A 346 11.81 13.03 4.21
CA ALA A 346 11.29 12.88 2.85
C ALA A 346 9.80 12.47 2.86
N TYR A 347 9.41 11.58 3.78
CA TYR A 347 8.03 11.15 3.94
C TYR A 347 7.12 12.30 4.37
N VAL A 348 7.51 13.07 5.40
CA VAL A 348 6.72 14.22 5.88
C VAL A 348 6.55 15.27 4.77
N LYS A 349 7.62 15.60 4.04
CA LYS A 349 7.57 16.52 2.88
C LYS A 349 6.65 16.00 1.77
N CYS A 350 6.65 14.70 1.51
CA CYS A 350 5.77 14.10 0.51
C CYS A 350 4.30 14.15 0.94
N GLN A 351 4.01 13.93 2.22
CA GLN A 351 2.66 14.06 2.80
C GLN A 351 2.11 15.49 2.72
N GLU A 352 2.97 16.50 2.74
CA GLU A 352 2.57 17.90 2.48
C GLU A 352 2.10 18.08 1.04
N LYS A 353 2.76 17.46 0.06
CA LYS A 353 2.32 17.46 -1.36
C LYS A 353 0.97 16.79 -1.54
N VAL A 354 0.74 15.64 -0.87
CA VAL A 354 -0.57 14.96 -0.84
C VAL A 354 -1.65 15.92 -0.36
N SER A 355 -1.40 16.59 0.76
CA SER A 355 -2.36 17.51 1.38
C SER A 355 -2.62 18.74 0.49
N ALA A 356 -1.59 19.21 -0.23
CA ALA A 356 -1.72 20.31 -1.18
C ALA A 356 -2.58 19.91 -2.39
N LEU A 357 -2.35 18.73 -2.99
CA LEU A 357 -3.12 18.26 -4.14
C LEU A 357 -4.59 17.98 -3.76
N TYR A 358 -4.84 17.40 -2.59
CA TYR A 358 -6.21 17.07 -2.16
C TYR A 358 -7.12 18.30 -2.01
N LYS A 359 -6.56 19.51 -1.79
CA LYS A 359 -7.34 20.76 -1.80
C LYS A 359 -7.90 21.09 -3.19
N ASN A 360 -7.30 20.56 -4.26
CA ASN A 360 -7.78 20.68 -5.62
C ASN A 360 -8.45 19.36 -6.05
N ALA A 361 -9.74 19.23 -5.72
CA ALA A 361 -10.51 18.01 -5.98
C ALA A 361 -10.50 17.59 -7.46
N ARG A 362 -10.51 18.55 -8.39
CA ARG A 362 -10.45 18.26 -9.83
C ARG A 362 -9.13 17.61 -10.21
N GLU A 363 -8.00 18.22 -9.85
CA GLU A 363 -6.68 17.68 -10.18
C GLU A 363 -6.37 16.37 -9.44
N TRP A 364 -6.83 16.22 -8.20
CA TRP A 364 -6.79 14.96 -7.48
C TRP A 364 -7.50 13.84 -8.27
N THR A 365 -8.74 14.08 -8.70
CA THR A 365 -9.51 13.08 -9.43
C THR A 365 -8.94 12.79 -10.83
N ARG A 366 -8.36 13.79 -11.52
CA ARG A 366 -7.63 13.56 -12.78
C ARG A 366 -6.45 12.59 -12.58
N MET A 367 -5.68 12.79 -11.51
CA MET A 367 -4.57 11.88 -11.17
C MET A 367 -5.06 10.47 -10.81
N VAL A 368 -6.21 10.38 -10.11
CA VAL A 368 -6.88 9.11 -9.82
C VAL A 368 -7.28 8.38 -11.11
N ILE A 369 -7.90 9.07 -12.07
CA ILE A 369 -8.31 8.48 -13.35
C ILE A 369 -7.10 7.93 -14.11
N ARG A 370 -5.97 8.66 -14.13
CA ARG A 370 -4.73 8.19 -14.76
C ARG A 370 -4.22 6.89 -14.12
N ASN A 371 -4.26 6.80 -12.78
CA ASN A 371 -3.88 5.58 -12.06
C ASN A 371 -4.80 4.40 -12.40
N VAL A 372 -6.13 4.60 -12.41
CA VAL A 372 -7.09 3.55 -12.80
C VAL A 372 -6.83 3.10 -14.24
N ALA A 373 -6.66 4.06 -15.16
CA ALA A 373 -6.40 3.78 -16.58
C ALA A 373 -5.09 3.02 -16.83
N ALA A 374 -4.08 3.23 -15.99
CA ALA A 374 -2.77 2.56 -16.06
C ALA A 374 -2.70 1.21 -15.33
N SER A 375 -3.79 0.79 -14.66
CA SER A 375 -3.74 -0.40 -13.79
C SER A 375 -3.90 -1.75 -14.52
N GLY A 376 -4.17 -1.73 -15.84
CA GLY A 376 -4.47 -2.93 -16.65
C GLY A 376 -3.42 -4.05 -16.55
N LYS A 377 -2.14 -3.68 -16.63
CA LYS A 377 -0.99 -4.60 -16.50
C LYS A 377 -1.05 -5.45 -15.24
N PHE A 378 -1.64 -4.95 -14.15
CA PHE A 378 -1.68 -5.64 -12.85
C PHE A 378 -2.82 -6.64 -12.71
N SER A 379 -3.51 -7.00 -13.81
CA SER A 379 -4.43 -8.15 -13.83
C SER A 379 -3.68 -9.46 -13.59
N SER A 380 -4.25 -10.32 -12.73
CA SER A 380 -3.75 -11.69 -12.56
C SER A 380 -3.86 -12.52 -13.84
N ASP A 381 -4.75 -12.18 -14.77
CA ASP A 381 -4.89 -12.93 -16.03
C ASP A 381 -3.64 -12.79 -16.90
N ARG A 382 -3.02 -11.59 -16.90
CA ARG A 382 -1.74 -11.34 -17.56
C ARG A 382 -0.64 -12.18 -16.91
N THR A 383 -0.56 -12.18 -15.57
CA THR A 383 0.42 -13.02 -14.84
C THR A 383 0.24 -14.50 -15.19
N ILE A 384 -0.98 -15.01 -15.15
CA ILE A 384 -1.27 -16.43 -15.44
C ILE A 384 -0.96 -16.76 -16.91
N ALA A 385 -1.25 -15.87 -17.86
CA ALA A 385 -0.89 -16.08 -19.26
C ALA A 385 0.63 -16.18 -19.47
N GLN A 386 1.42 -15.36 -18.77
CA GLN A 386 2.89 -15.46 -18.80
C GLN A 386 3.39 -16.77 -18.18
N TYR A 387 2.84 -17.19 -17.03
CA TYR A 387 3.16 -18.50 -16.44
C TYR A 387 2.81 -19.66 -17.38
N ALA A 388 1.64 -19.60 -18.01
CA ALA A 388 1.16 -20.64 -18.91
C ALA A 388 2.11 -20.84 -20.09
N ARG A 389 2.49 -19.76 -20.78
CA ARG A 389 3.35 -19.83 -21.97
C ARG A 389 4.81 -20.11 -21.66
N GLU A 390 5.36 -19.43 -20.64
CA GLU A 390 6.82 -19.39 -20.43
C GLU A 390 7.33 -20.45 -19.46
N ILE A 391 6.43 -21.09 -18.69
CA ILE A 391 6.79 -22.10 -17.68
C ILE A 391 5.99 -23.40 -17.86
N TRP A 392 4.67 -23.32 -18.02
CA TRP A 392 3.84 -24.53 -18.07
C TRP A 392 3.72 -25.15 -19.47
N GLY A 393 4.07 -24.41 -20.52
CA GLY A 393 3.94 -24.86 -21.91
C GLY A 393 2.48 -25.03 -22.36
N ALA A 394 1.58 -24.17 -21.88
CA ALA A 394 0.16 -24.18 -22.21
C ALA A 394 -0.28 -22.83 -22.79
N GLU A 395 -1.17 -22.87 -23.80
CA GLU A 395 -1.80 -21.66 -24.34
C GLU A 395 -3.13 -21.37 -23.63
N PRO A 396 -3.29 -20.20 -22.98
CA PRO A 396 -4.55 -19.82 -22.36
C PRO A 396 -5.62 -19.55 -23.42
N THR A 397 -6.85 -20.01 -23.18
CA THR A 397 -7.99 -19.79 -24.06
C THR A 397 -9.05 -18.93 -23.37
N ARG A 398 -9.74 -18.08 -24.15
CA ARG A 398 -10.95 -17.37 -23.74
C ARG A 398 -12.23 -18.04 -24.28
N HIS A 399 -12.11 -19.28 -24.76
CA HIS A 399 -13.22 -20.03 -25.32
C HIS A 399 -14.29 -20.25 -24.25
N ARG A 400 -15.53 -19.88 -24.55
CA ARG A 400 -16.65 -20.17 -23.65
C ARG A 400 -16.94 -21.67 -23.72
N ILE A 401 -16.86 -22.34 -22.58
CA ILE A 401 -17.32 -23.74 -22.52
C ILE A 401 -18.82 -23.80 -22.85
N PRO A 402 -19.32 -24.92 -23.41
CA PRO A 402 -20.74 -25.13 -23.66
C PRO A 402 -21.59 -24.81 -22.43
N ALA A 403 -22.83 -24.43 -22.66
CA ALA A 403 -23.75 -24.12 -21.57
C ALA A 403 -23.91 -25.34 -20.64
N PRO A 404 -24.17 -25.16 -19.33
CA PRO A 404 -24.23 -26.28 -18.38
C PRO A 404 -25.27 -27.35 -18.74
N ASP A 405 -26.26 -26.98 -19.55
CA ASP A 405 -27.33 -27.81 -20.10
C ASP A 405 -26.97 -28.51 -21.41
N GLU A 406 -25.86 -28.16 -22.06
CA GLU A 406 -25.36 -28.83 -23.25
C GLU A 406 -24.43 -29.99 -22.86
N PRO A 407 -24.60 -31.20 -23.46
CA PRO A 407 -23.68 -32.30 -23.21
C PRO A 407 -22.25 -31.92 -23.65
N ARG A 408 -21.26 -32.25 -22.80
CA ARG A 408 -19.84 -32.14 -23.18
C ARG A 408 -19.51 -33.31 -24.11
N GLU A 409 -19.34 -33.05 -25.40
CA GLU A 409 -18.72 -34.00 -26.34
C GLU A 409 -17.25 -34.26 -26.00
#